data_AF-A0A7C5G9J8-F1
#
_entry.id   AF-A0A7C5G9J8-F1
#
_cell.length_a   1.000
_cell.length_b   1.000
_cell.length_c   1.000
_cell.angle_alpha   90.00
_cell.angle_beta   90.00
_cell.angle_gamma   90.00
#
_symmetry.space_group_name_H-M   'P 1'
#
loop_
_entity.id
_entity.type
_entity.pdbx_description
1 polymer ?
#
loop_
_entity_poly.entity_id
_entity_poly.type
_entity_poly.pdbx_seq_one_letter_code
_entity_poly.pdbx_strand_id
1 'polypeptide(L)'
;RRSSDLSEQPAYFQLFFTIDKIKAMAINHPEWETEQPFKAVLDNNMHELMQQGEKALLKLVLVSHTGNTQEEYKKEVQDWIKTAKHPTKNIAYDKLVYQPMLELLQYLRENDFKTYIVSGGGVDFMRAFVSEIYGIPSEQIIGTRIKTEFDYNNANPVIKRLPEFEFIDDKEGKPLNIQKIIGKKPVFSAGNSDGDLQMMQYAASNKYKSFMLYVHHTDSIREWAYDRNSHIGRFDKGLDQANKDGWTVIDMAKDWKVVFPYEM
;
A
#
# COMPACT_ATOMS: atom_id res chain seq x y z
N ARG A 1 8.43 7.64 1.16
CA ARG A 1 8.42 6.83 -0.08
C ARG A 1 7.19 5.94 -0.07
N ARG A 2 6.43 5.74 -1.15
CA ARG A 2 5.28 4.81 -1.14
C ARG A 2 5.74 3.35 -1.02
N SER A 3 4.81 2.45 -0.70
CA SER A 3 4.79 1.01 -0.99
C SER A 3 5.03 0.62 -2.46
N SER A 4 5.82 1.39 -3.22
CA SER A 4 6.31 1.04 -4.58
C SER A 4 7.22 -0.19 -4.59
N ASP A 5 7.32 -0.87 -3.45
CA ASP A 5 8.24 -1.96 -3.16
C ASP A 5 7.51 -3.31 -3.15
N LEU A 6 6.16 -3.32 -3.23
CA LEU A 6 5.32 -4.51 -3.41
C LEU A 6 4.70 -4.53 -4.81
N SER A 7 4.42 -5.73 -5.32
CA SER A 7 3.52 -5.90 -6.46
C SER A 7 2.08 -5.49 -6.13
N GLU A 8 1.36 -4.96 -7.12
CA GLU A 8 0.02 -4.40 -6.92
C GLU A 8 -1.03 -5.00 -7.88
N GLN A 9 -0.62 -5.85 -8.84
CA GLN A 9 -1.52 -6.51 -9.78
C GLN A 9 -1.84 -7.95 -9.35
N PRO A 10 -3.07 -8.44 -9.55
CA PRO A 10 -4.19 -7.76 -10.21
C PRO A 10 -4.97 -6.81 -9.27
N ALA A 11 -4.63 -6.79 -7.98
CA ALA A 11 -5.15 -5.85 -6.99
C ALA A 11 -4.19 -5.67 -5.81
N TYR A 12 -4.33 -4.57 -5.08
CA TYR A 12 -3.50 -4.30 -3.89
C TYR A 12 -3.64 -5.41 -2.84
N PHE A 13 -2.55 -5.78 -2.17
CA PHE A 13 -2.51 -6.90 -1.22
C PHE A 13 -3.53 -6.76 -0.08
N GLN A 14 -3.77 -5.53 0.39
CA GLN A 14 -4.79 -5.25 1.40
C GLN A 14 -6.21 -5.60 0.92
N LEU A 15 -6.50 -5.51 -0.39
CA LEU A 15 -7.80 -5.92 -0.92
C LEU A 15 -7.98 -7.44 -0.82
N PHE A 16 -6.92 -8.23 -1.04
CA PHE A 16 -7.00 -9.69 -0.85
C PHE A 16 -7.24 -10.05 0.61
N PHE A 17 -6.54 -9.41 1.54
CA PHE A 17 -6.83 -9.55 2.98
C PHE A 17 -8.28 -9.17 3.31
N THR A 18 -8.78 -8.06 2.74
CA THR A 18 -10.17 -7.62 2.87
C THR A 18 -11.15 -8.69 2.39
N ILE A 19 -10.91 -9.27 1.20
CA ILE A 19 -11.75 -10.31 0.59
C ILE A 19 -11.80 -11.55 1.51
N ASP A 20 -10.65 -12.02 1.98
CA ASP A 20 -10.58 -13.20 2.83
C ASP A 20 -11.26 -12.96 4.19
N LYS A 21 -11.10 -11.76 4.75
CA LYS A 21 -11.79 -11.35 5.97
C LYS A 21 -13.30 -11.31 5.81
N ILE A 22 -13.81 -10.72 4.73
CA ILE A 22 -15.25 -10.67 4.46
C ILE A 22 -15.82 -12.08 4.32
N LYS A 23 -15.13 -12.98 3.60
CA LYS A 23 -15.56 -14.38 3.49
C LYS A 23 -15.60 -15.09 4.86
N ALA A 24 -14.60 -14.87 5.70
CA ALA A 24 -14.57 -15.45 7.04
C ALA A 24 -15.69 -14.90 7.94
N MET A 25 -16.02 -13.61 7.80
CA MET A 25 -17.08 -12.95 8.56
C MET A 25 -18.49 -13.31 8.06
N ALA A 26 -18.65 -13.71 6.80
CA ALA A 26 -19.93 -13.98 6.15
C ALA A 26 -20.83 -15.00 6.89
N ILE A 27 -20.23 -15.92 7.67
CA ILE A 27 -20.97 -16.88 8.51
C ILE A 27 -21.93 -16.16 9.47
N ASN A 28 -21.57 -14.96 9.92
CA ASN A 28 -22.36 -14.14 10.84
C ASN A 28 -23.15 -13.02 10.14
N HIS A 29 -23.13 -12.98 8.80
CA HIS A 29 -23.72 -11.92 7.98
C HIS A 29 -24.47 -12.50 6.76
N PRO A 30 -25.60 -13.21 6.98
CA PRO A 30 -26.37 -13.83 5.89
C PRO A 30 -26.89 -12.80 4.87
N GLU A 31 -27.07 -11.54 5.25
CA GLU A 31 -27.48 -10.46 4.36
C GLU A 31 -26.48 -10.20 3.22
N TRP A 32 -25.19 -10.54 3.42
CA TRP A 32 -24.13 -10.33 2.42
C TRP A 32 -24.25 -11.22 1.19
N GLU A 33 -25.06 -12.28 1.23
CA GLU A 33 -25.35 -13.11 0.06
C GLU A 33 -26.09 -12.33 -1.05
N THR A 34 -26.78 -11.24 -0.70
CA THR A 34 -27.55 -10.43 -1.63
C THR A 34 -27.09 -8.97 -1.69
N GLU A 35 -26.41 -8.48 -0.65
CA GLU A 35 -25.99 -7.08 -0.55
C GLU A 35 -24.66 -6.81 -1.27
N GLN A 36 -24.64 -5.84 -2.18
CA GLN A 36 -23.39 -5.31 -2.76
C GLN A 36 -22.69 -4.33 -1.81
N PRO A 37 -21.35 -4.30 -1.75
CA PRO A 37 -20.41 -5.07 -2.58
C PRO A 37 -20.03 -6.46 -2.02
N PHE A 38 -20.64 -6.90 -0.92
CA PHE A 38 -20.26 -8.16 -0.25
C PHE A 38 -20.55 -9.38 -1.11
N LYS A 39 -21.70 -9.39 -1.80
CA LYS A 39 -22.07 -10.46 -2.73
C LYS A 39 -20.98 -10.73 -3.78
N ALA A 40 -20.45 -9.67 -4.41
CA ALA A 40 -19.39 -9.82 -5.39
C ALA A 40 -18.11 -10.45 -4.80
N VAL A 41 -17.82 -10.19 -3.52
CA VAL A 41 -16.70 -10.82 -2.79
C VAL A 41 -16.96 -12.31 -2.56
N LEU A 42 -18.18 -12.67 -2.10
CA LEU A 42 -18.56 -14.06 -1.83
C LEU A 42 -18.58 -14.90 -3.11
N ASP A 43 -19.02 -14.32 -4.21
CA ASP A 43 -19.07 -14.97 -5.53
C ASP A 43 -17.70 -15.02 -6.24
N ASN A 44 -16.63 -14.47 -5.64
CA ASN A 44 -15.31 -14.30 -6.28
C ASN A 44 -15.35 -13.47 -7.58
N ASN A 45 -16.31 -12.58 -7.73
CA ASN A 45 -16.49 -11.77 -8.92
C ASN A 45 -15.68 -10.47 -8.85
N MET A 46 -14.36 -10.57 -9.08
CA MET A 46 -13.46 -9.42 -9.05
C MET A 46 -13.85 -8.33 -10.05
N HIS A 47 -14.36 -8.70 -11.23
CA HIS A 47 -14.77 -7.74 -12.25
C HIS A 47 -15.95 -6.90 -11.77
N GLU A 48 -17.00 -7.54 -11.24
CA GLU A 48 -18.14 -6.84 -10.65
C GLU A 48 -17.74 -5.99 -9.45
N LEU A 49 -16.87 -6.52 -8.58
CA LEU A 49 -16.35 -5.78 -7.43
C LEU A 49 -15.63 -4.50 -7.86
N MET A 50 -14.78 -4.56 -8.90
CA MET A 50 -14.09 -3.38 -9.42
C MET A 50 -15.05 -2.36 -10.04
N GLN A 51 -16.17 -2.80 -10.63
CA GLN A 51 -17.21 -1.91 -11.18
C GLN A 51 -17.98 -1.14 -10.09
N GLN A 52 -18.03 -1.64 -8.85
CA GLN A 52 -18.65 -0.92 -7.73
C GLN A 52 -17.88 0.35 -7.33
N GLY A 53 -16.61 0.47 -7.76
CA GLY A 53 -15.78 1.64 -7.58
C GLY A 53 -15.20 1.83 -6.18
N GLU A 54 -14.41 2.90 -6.01
CA GLU A 54 -13.59 3.15 -4.82
C GLU A 54 -14.40 3.20 -3.52
N LYS A 55 -15.59 3.82 -3.54
CA LYS A 55 -16.47 3.91 -2.34
C LYS A 55 -16.87 2.53 -1.81
N ALA A 56 -17.15 1.59 -2.70
CA ALA A 56 -17.52 0.24 -2.32
C ALA A 56 -16.32 -0.53 -1.74
N LEU A 57 -15.13 -0.37 -2.32
CA LEU A 57 -13.90 -0.93 -1.77
C LEU A 57 -13.59 -0.37 -0.37
N LEU A 58 -13.76 0.94 -0.18
CA LEU A 58 -13.60 1.58 1.13
C LEU A 58 -14.61 1.04 2.16
N LYS A 59 -15.86 0.77 1.76
CA LYS A 59 -16.86 0.11 2.63
C LYS A 59 -16.38 -1.27 3.08
N LEU A 60 -15.86 -2.09 2.17
CA LEU A 60 -15.34 -3.43 2.50
C LEU A 60 -14.14 -3.36 3.45
N VAL A 61 -13.20 -2.46 3.18
CA VAL A 61 -12.05 -2.22 4.07
C VAL A 61 -12.54 -1.82 5.46
N LEU A 62 -13.48 -0.88 5.55
CA LEU A 62 -13.97 -0.40 6.83
C LEU A 62 -14.63 -1.51 7.65
N VAL A 63 -15.51 -2.31 7.03
CA VAL A 63 -16.20 -3.41 7.71
C VAL A 63 -15.24 -4.50 8.16
N SER A 64 -14.24 -4.85 7.34
CA SER A 64 -13.31 -5.93 7.66
C SER A 64 -12.16 -5.54 8.60
N HIS A 65 -11.92 -4.24 8.81
CA HIS A 65 -10.74 -3.72 9.53
C HIS A 65 -11.07 -3.01 10.86
N THR A 66 -12.34 -3.03 11.29
CA THR A 66 -12.83 -2.27 12.45
C THR A 66 -13.68 -3.14 13.37
N GLY A 67 -14.04 -2.63 14.55
CA GLY A 67 -14.79 -3.37 15.57
C GLY A 67 -13.94 -4.29 16.46
N ASN A 68 -12.63 -4.36 16.20
CA ASN A 68 -11.62 -5.06 17.00
C ASN A 68 -10.63 -4.06 17.65
N THR A 69 -9.67 -4.59 18.39
CA THR A 69 -8.55 -3.82 18.92
C THR A 69 -7.37 -3.77 17.95
N GLN A 70 -6.47 -2.81 18.18
CA GLN A 70 -5.23 -2.67 17.40
C GLN A 70 -4.37 -3.95 17.40
N GLU A 71 -4.25 -4.61 18.56
CA GLU A 71 -3.43 -5.82 18.69
C GLU A 71 -4.09 -7.05 18.03
N GLU A 72 -5.42 -7.19 18.14
CA GLU A 72 -6.16 -8.23 17.43
C GLU A 72 -6.03 -8.07 15.91
N TYR A 73 -6.25 -6.86 15.40
CA TYR A 73 -6.10 -6.59 13.97
C TYR A 73 -4.68 -6.89 13.47
N LYS A 74 -3.64 -6.46 14.22
CA LYS A 74 -2.25 -6.77 13.89
C LYS A 74 -2.02 -8.28 13.83
N LYS A 75 -2.51 -9.04 14.81
CA LYS A 75 -2.39 -10.50 14.84
C LYS A 75 -3.08 -11.16 13.65
N GLU A 76 -4.28 -10.70 13.29
CA GLU A 76 -5.02 -11.22 12.13
C GLU A 76 -4.26 -11.02 10.82
N VAL A 77 -3.69 -9.84 10.61
CA VAL A 77 -2.85 -9.56 9.42
C VAL A 77 -1.60 -10.44 9.43
N GLN A 78 -0.95 -10.60 10.59
CA GLN A 78 0.23 -11.45 10.74
C GLN A 78 -0.07 -12.94 10.53
N ASP A 79 -1.26 -13.41 10.90
CA ASP A 79 -1.65 -14.79 10.67
C ASP A 79 -2.03 -15.01 9.19
N TRP A 80 -2.71 -14.04 8.56
CA TRP A 80 -3.02 -14.07 7.14
C TRP A 80 -1.75 -14.09 6.27
N ILE A 81 -0.79 -13.20 6.52
CA ILE A 81 0.40 -13.06 5.67
C ILE A 81 1.28 -14.32 5.66
N LYS A 82 1.23 -15.15 6.72
CA LYS A 82 1.98 -16.42 6.82
C LYS A 82 1.48 -17.50 5.85
N THR A 83 0.19 -17.48 5.51
CA THR A 83 -0.45 -18.55 4.75
C THR A 83 -0.96 -18.08 3.38
N ALA A 84 -1.29 -16.81 3.26
CA ALA A 84 -1.89 -16.26 2.05
C ALA A 84 -0.87 -16.19 0.91
N LYS A 85 -1.33 -16.55 -0.28
CA LYS A 85 -0.53 -16.52 -1.51
C LYS A 85 -1.20 -15.66 -2.56
N HIS A 86 -0.37 -15.03 -3.37
CA HIS A 86 -0.80 -14.26 -4.51
C HIS A 86 -1.50 -15.15 -5.54
N PRO A 87 -2.71 -14.79 -6.03
CA PRO A 87 -3.54 -15.70 -6.82
C PRO A 87 -2.93 -16.11 -8.17
N THR A 88 -2.11 -15.24 -8.78
CA THR A 88 -1.53 -15.49 -10.11
C THR A 88 -0.10 -16.01 -10.08
N LYS A 89 0.69 -15.66 -9.05
CA LYS A 89 2.09 -16.10 -8.90
C LYS A 89 2.21 -17.32 -7.99
N ASN A 90 1.21 -17.57 -7.13
CA ASN A 90 1.22 -18.61 -6.10
C ASN A 90 2.41 -18.52 -5.14
N ILE A 91 2.85 -17.28 -4.88
CA ILE A 91 3.95 -16.93 -3.97
C ILE A 91 3.37 -16.15 -2.78
N ALA A 92 3.98 -16.30 -1.61
CA ALA A 92 3.58 -15.55 -0.42
C ALA A 92 3.78 -14.03 -0.63
N TYR A 93 2.85 -13.22 -0.15
CA TYR A 93 2.85 -11.77 -0.38
C TYR A 93 4.10 -11.08 0.20
N ASP A 94 4.69 -11.61 1.27
CA ASP A 94 5.93 -11.12 1.87
C ASP A 94 7.18 -11.36 1.00
N LYS A 95 7.07 -12.21 -0.04
CA LYS A 95 8.14 -12.46 -1.02
C LYS A 95 7.96 -11.69 -2.32
N LEU A 96 6.80 -11.06 -2.54
CA LEU A 96 6.53 -10.22 -3.70
C LEU A 96 6.98 -8.77 -3.46
N VAL A 97 8.24 -8.64 -3.05
CA VAL A 97 8.93 -7.37 -2.88
C VAL A 97 10.01 -7.18 -3.93
N TYR A 98 10.31 -5.93 -4.30
CA TYR A 98 11.32 -5.67 -5.32
C TYR A 98 12.74 -5.65 -4.75
N GLN A 99 13.57 -6.59 -5.18
CA GLN A 99 14.96 -6.72 -4.73
C GLN A 99 15.78 -5.42 -4.94
N PRO A 100 15.72 -4.74 -6.11
CA PRO A 100 16.44 -3.47 -6.30
C PRO A 100 15.96 -2.35 -5.37
N MET A 101 14.72 -2.41 -4.88
CA MET A 101 14.19 -1.43 -3.94
C MET A 101 14.66 -1.71 -2.51
N LEU A 102 14.85 -2.98 -2.14
CA LEU A 102 15.51 -3.37 -0.89
C LEU A 102 16.96 -2.87 -0.86
N GLU A 103 17.70 -3.06 -1.96
CA GLU A 103 19.07 -2.57 -2.12
C GLU A 103 19.13 -1.04 -2.03
N LEU A 104 18.22 -0.33 -2.71
CA LEU A 104 18.13 1.12 -2.64
C LEU A 104 17.82 1.59 -1.21
N LEU A 105 16.92 0.92 -0.48
CA LEU A 105 16.62 1.27 0.91
C LEU A 105 17.84 1.07 1.82
N GLN A 106 18.59 -0.02 1.62
CA GLN A 106 19.84 -0.25 2.34
C GLN A 106 20.86 0.86 2.01
N TYR A 107 21.11 1.11 0.73
CA TYR A 107 22.03 2.16 0.28
C TYR A 107 21.69 3.53 0.87
N LEU A 108 20.40 3.91 0.89
CA LEU A 108 19.96 5.17 1.47
C LEU A 108 20.28 5.24 2.98
N ARG A 109 19.99 4.17 3.74
CA ARG A 109 20.29 4.14 5.17
C ARG A 109 21.80 4.15 5.48
N GLU A 110 22.61 3.47 4.67
CA GLU A 110 24.08 3.51 4.77
C GLU A 110 24.65 4.91 4.51
N ASN A 111 23.88 5.78 3.86
CA ASN A 111 24.21 7.18 3.60
C ASN A 111 23.38 8.15 4.48
N ASP A 112 22.99 7.72 5.68
CA ASP A 112 22.30 8.52 6.72
C ASP A 112 20.91 9.06 6.34
N PHE A 113 20.27 8.53 5.29
CA PHE A 113 18.88 8.86 5.01
C PHE A 113 17.95 8.17 6.01
N LYS A 114 16.93 8.92 6.46
CA LYS A 114 15.76 8.34 7.14
C LYS A 114 14.73 7.91 6.11
N THR A 115 14.49 6.60 6.01
CA THR A 115 13.60 6.01 5.01
C THR A 115 12.18 5.84 5.56
N TYR A 116 11.20 6.52 4.97
CA TYR A 116 9.78 6.41 5.36
C TYR A 116 8.94 5.69 4.31
N ILE A 117 7.91 4.97 4.74
CA ILE A 117 6.80 4.50 3.89
C ILE A 117 5.64 5.52 3.94
N VAL A 118 5.03 5.88 2.81
CA VAL A 118 3.93 6.86 2.61
C VAL A 118 2.92 6.29 1.60
N SER A 119 1.92 5.57 2.06
CA SER A 119 1.04 4.77 1.19
C SER A 119 -0.45 5.00 1.40
N GLY A 120 -1.21 4.94 0.31
CA GLY A 120 -2.68 4.93 0.38
C GLY A 120 -3.25 3.68 1.05
N GLY A 121 -2.44 2.62 1.21
CA GLY A 121 -2.81 1.45 2.01
C GLY A 121 -2.95 1.76 3.50
N GLY A 122 -3.71 0.91 4.21
CA GLY A 122 -3.91 1.03 5.65
C GLY A 122 -2.58 0.95 6.41
N VAL A 123 -2.28 1.96 7.24
CA VAL A 123 -1.00 2.04 7.96
C VAL A 123 -0.78 0.82 8.86
N ASP A 124 -1.83 0.32 9.51
CA ASP A 124 -1.74 -0.80 10.43
C ASP A 124 -1.60 -2.14 9.72
N PHE A 125 -2.17 -2.26 8.50
CA PHE A 125 -1.95 -3.43 7.65
C PHE A 125 -0.47 -3.55 7.29
N MET A 126 0.15 -2.44 6.86
CA MET A 126 1.57 -2.42 6.53
C MET A 126 2.43 -2.68 7.77
N ARG A 127 2.21 -1.96 8.87
CA ARG A 127 2.99 -2.10 10.12
C ARG A 127 3.00 -3.51 10.70
N ALA A 128 2.01 -4.34 10.36
CA ALA A 128 1.93 -5.72 10.84
C ALA A 128 3.06 -6.62 10.30
N PHE A 129 3.61 -6.34 9.11
CA PHE A 129 4.58 -7.24 8.47
C PHE A 129 5.71 -6.56 7.68
N VAL A 130 5.54 -5.32 7.19
CA VAL A 130 6.52 -4.74 6.24
C VAL A 130 7.79 -4.22 6.91
N SER A 131 7.78 -3.97 8.23
CA SER A 131 8.93 -3.40 8.94
C SER A 131 10.17 -4.28 8.86
N GLU A 132 10.01 -5.59 9.06
CA GLU A 132 11.11 -6.54 8.98
C GLU A 132 11.62 -6.70 7.55
N ILE A 133 10.71 -6.67 6.56
CA ILE A 133 11.05 -6.86 5.15
C ILE A 133 11.87 -5.67 4.62
N TYR A 134 11.49 -4.44 4.96
CA TYR A 134 12.13 -3.24 4.44
C TYR A 134 13.24 -2.69 5.33
N GLY A 135 13.37 -3.19 6.56
CA GLY A 135 14.22 -2.56 7.58
C GLY A 135 13.77 -1.13 7.90
N ILE A 136 12.46 -0.87 7.86
CA ILE A 136 11.85 0.44 8.16
C ILE A 136 11.05 0.29 9.46
N PRO A 137 11.40 1.01 10.54
CA PRO A 137 10.72 0.88 11.81
C PRO A 137 9.27 1.42 11.70
N SER A 138 8.36 0.86 12.50
CA SER A 138 6.91 1.05 12.31
C SER A 138 6.46 2.52 12.37
N GLU A 139 7.14 3.35 13.16
CA GLU A 139 6.88 4.79 13.28
C GLU A 139 7.29 5.59 12.04
N GLN A 140 8.09 5.00 11.15
CA GLN A 140 8.45 5.56 9.84
C GLN A 140 7.52 5.07 8.72
N ILE A 141 6.46 4.33 9.06
CA ILE A 141 5.40 3.93 8.15
C ILE A 141 4.20 4.83 8.40
N ILE A 142 3.83 5.61 7.39
CA ILE A 142 2.62 6.43 7.36
C ILE A 142 1.72 5.96 6.21
N GLY A 143 0.42 5.99 6.46
CA GLY A 143 -0.57 5.57 5.48
C GLY A 143 -1.98 5.99 5.88
N THR A 144 -2.96 5.44 5.19
CA THR A 144 -4.39 5.64 5.48
C THR A 144 -4.72 5.14 6.89
N ARG A 145 -5.51 5.92 7.63
CA ARG A 145 -5.88 5.67 9.03
C ARG A 145 -7.39 5.63 9.19
N ILE A 146 -7.82 4.76 10.10
CA ILE A 146 -9.17 4.79 10.68
C ILE A 146 -9.12 5.55 12.01
N LYS A 147 -10.28 6.00 12.49
CA LYS A 147 -10.38 6.54 13.84
C LYS A 147 -10.16 5.44 14.87
N THR A 148 -9.54 5.83 15.97
CA THR A 148 -9.32 4.94 17.12
C THR A 148 -9.77 5.60 18.40
N GLU A 149 -10.19 4.78 19.36
CA GLU A 149 -10.59 5.22 20.69
C GLU A 149 -9.75 4.51 21.75
N PHE A 150 -9.32 5.24 22.77
CA PHE A 150 -8.70 4.65 23.94
C PHE A 150 -9.78 4.11 24.88
N ASP A 151 -9.68 2.83 25.20
CA ASP A 151 -10.60 2.18 26.13
C ASP A 151 -9.82 1.56 27.30
N TYR A 152 -10.08 2.08 28.49
CA TYR A 152 -9.52 1.59 29.74
C TYR A 152 -10.42 0.47 30.30
N ASN A 153 -10.38 -0.71 29.65
CA ASN A 153 -11.17 -1.88 30.00
C ASN A 153 -10.72 -2.50 31.34
N ASN A 154 -11.14 -1.92 32.47
CA ASN A 154 -10.89 -2.45 33.82
C ASN A 154 -9.41 -2.85 34.04
N ALA A 155 -8.50 -1.88 33.88
CA ALA A 155 -7.04 -2.05 33.96
C ALA A 155 -6.34 -2.80 32.81
N ASN A 156 -7.07 -3.14 31.73
CA ASN A 156 -6.50 -3.59 30.48
C ASN A 156 -6.70 -2.52 29.37
N PRO A 157 -5.82 -1.51 29.28
CA PRO A 157 -5.95 -0.45 28.28
C PRO A 157 -5.77 -1.00 26.86
N VAL A 158 -6.71 -0.68 25.98
CA VAL A 158 -6.64 -1.05 24.56
C VAL A 158 -6.94 0.15 23.66
N ILE A 159 -6.53 0.05 22.40
CA ILE A 159 -6.92 0.96 21.34
C ILE A 159 -7.95 0.26 20.48
N LYS A 160 -9.21 0.74 20.52
CA LYS A 160 -10.32 0.24 19.71
C LYS A 160 -10.31 0.88 18.33
N ARG A 161 -10.63 0.09 17.31
CA ARG A 161 -10.68 0.49 15.90
C ARG A 161 -12.12 0.81 15.51
N LEU A 162 -12.41 2.09 15.27
CA LEU A 162 -13.76 2.56 14.98
C LEU A 162 -14.11 2.43 13.49
N PRO A 163 -15.39 2.23 13.13
CA PRO A 163 -15.87 2.12 11.76
C PRO A 163 -15.94 3.50 11.07
N GLU A 164 -14.85 4.25 11.09
CA GLU A 164 -14.72 5.54 10.40
C GLU A 164 -13.29 5.78 9.93
N PHE A 165 -13.10 6.32 8.72
CA PHE A 165 -11.78 6.79 8.27
C PHE A 165 -11.40 8.08 8.99
N GLU A 166 -10.16 8.15 9.47
CA GLU A 166 -9.58 9.40 10.00
C GLU A 166 -8.89 10.19 8.88
N PHE A 167 -8.13 9.50 8.03
CA PHE A 167 -7.31 10.14 7.01
C PHE A 167 -6.99 9.19 5.86
N ILE A 168 -7.13 9.64 4.61
CA ILE A 168 -6.74 8.90 3.40
C ILE A 168 -5.38 9.43 2.90
N ASP A 169 -4.37 8.56 2.84
CA ASP A 169 -2.99 8.92 2.47
C ASP A 169 -2.65 8.65 1.00
N ASP A 170 -3.48 9.15 0.09
CA ASP A 170 -3.27 9.03 -1.37
C ASP A 170 -3.43 10.39 -2.06
N LYS A 171 -2.77 10.56 -3.21
CA LYS A 171 -2.77 11.82 -3.99
C LYS A 171 -2.38 13.03 -3.13
N GLU A 172 -3.26 14.03 -3.02
CA GLU A 172 -3.08 15.23 -2.19
C GLU A 172 -2.94 14.90 -0.69
N GLY A 173 -3.43 13.75 -0.23
CA GLY A 173 -3.27 13.30 1.15
C GLY A 173 -1.80 13.07 1.53
N LYS A 174 -0.99 12.57 0.61
CA LYS A 174 0.43 12.25 0.87
C LYS A 174 1.27 13.44 1.35
N PRO A 175 1.31 14.60 0.65
CA PRO A 175 2.06 15.74 1.15
C PRO A 175 1.52 16.27 2.48
N LEU A 176 0.20 16.19 2.72
CA LEU A 176 -0.40 16.59 4.00
C LEU A 176 0.06 15.67 5.13
N ASN A 177 0.10 14.36 4.91
CA ASN A 177 0.53 13.38 5.91
C ASN A 177 2.03 13.49 6.20
N ILE A 178 2.85 13.67 5.15
CA ILE A 178 4.29 13.95 5.28
C ILE A 178 4.50 15.18 6.16
N GLN A 179 3.82 16.29 5.86
CA GLN A 179 3.96 17.52 6.65
C GLN A 179 3.46 17.33 8.09
N LYS A 180 2.36 16.60 8.29
CA LYS A 180 1.76 16.39 9.61
C LYS A 180 2.61 15.50 10.52
N ILE A 181 3.15 14.40 10.00
CA ILE A 181 3.83 13.37 10.78
C ILE A 181 5.34 13.56 10.80
N ILE A 182 5.94 13.87 9.65
CA ILE A 182 7.40 14.00 9.51
C ILE A 182 7.84 15.45 9.77
N GLY A 183 7.00 16.43 9.39
CA GLY A 183 7.32 17.85 9.55
C GLY A 183 8.47 18.34 8.67
N LYS A 184 8.89 17.53 7.70
CA LYS A 184 10.01 17.83 6.80
C LYS A 184 9.65 17.46 5.37
N LYS A 185 9.99 18.37 4.45
CA LYS A 185 9.90 18.11 3.01
C LYS A 185 11.01 17.11 2.61
N PRO A 186 10.69 15.99 1.94
CA PRO A 186 11.67 15.01 1.52
C PRO A 186 12.67 15.58 0.51
N VAL A 187 13.91 15.07 0.53
CA VAL A 187 14.93 15.29 -0.51
C VAL A 187 15.02 14.12 -1.50
N PHE A 188 14.33 13.02 -1.20
CA PHE A 188 14.19 11.88 -2.10
C PHE A 188 12.74 11.42 -2.03
N SER A 189 12.11 11.21 -3.19
CA SER A 189 10.78 10.62 -3.26
C SER A 189 10.73 9.60 -4.38
N ALA A 190 10.06 8.48 -4.09
CA ALA A 190 9.76 7.47 -5.08
C ALA A 190 8.33 6.98 -4.99
N GLY A 191 7.78 6.70 -6.17
CA GLY A 191 6.43 6.19 -6.39
C GLY A 191 6.35 5.42 -7.71
N ASN A 192 5.14 5.04 -8.11
CA ASN A 192 4.89 4.25 -9.32
C ASN A 192 3.58 4.61 -10.03
N SER A 193 2.82 5.58 -9.51
CA SER A 193 1.48 5.89 -10.03
C SER A 193 1.14 7.37 -9.89
N ASP A 194 0.02 7.77 -10.48
CA ASP A 194 -0.57 9.10 -10.36
C ASP A 194 -0.96 9.44 -8.91
N GLY A 195 -1.21 8.44 -8.07
CA GLY A 195 -1.43 8.64 -6.62
C GLY A 195 -0.21 9.17 -5.88
N ASP A 196 0.97 9.15 -6.51
CA ASP A 196 2.21 9.70 -5.96
C ASP A 196 2.53 11.10 -6.46
N LEU A 197 1.86 11.59 -7.51
CA LEU A 197 2.25 12.82 -8.21
C LEU A 197 2.42 14.01 -7.26
N GLN A 198 1.48 14.25 -6.37
CA GLN A 198 1.52 15.37 -5.42
C GLN A 198 2.61 15.20 -4.37
N MET A 199 2.93 13.96 -3.97
CA MET A 199 4.09 13.68 -3.11
C MET A 199 5.40 14.02 -3.85
N MET A 200 5.51 13.63 -5.11
CA MET A 200 6.68 13.91 -5.95
C MET A 200 6.85 15.41 -6.19
N GLN A 201 5.77 16.13 -6.51
CA GLN A 201 5.76 17.59 -6.65
C GLN A 201 6.17 18.28 -5.34
N TYR A 202 5.66 17.79 -4.20
CA TYR A 202 6.03 18.35 -2.90
C TYR A 202 7.51 18.15 -2.59
N ALA A 203 8.09 16.97 -2.88
CA ALA A 203 9.52 16.73 -2.74
C ALA A 203 10.37 17.54 -3.75
N ALA A 204 9.92 17.66 -5.00
CA ALA A 204 10.60 18.42 -6.06
C ALA A 204 10.70 19.92 -5.73
N SER A 205 9.69 20.47 -5.05
CA SER A 205 9.67 21.87 -4.60
C SER A 205 10.58 22.17 -3.38
N ASN A 206 11.55 21.30 -3.09
CA ASN A 206 12.49 21.50 -2.00
C ASN A 206 13.51 22.59 -2.35
N LYS A 207 13.95 23.34 -1.32
CA LYS A 207 15.02 24.33 -1.46
C LYS A 207 16.39 23.68 -1.62
N TYR A 208 16.52 22.42 -1.18
CA TYR A 208 17.70 21.59 -1.39
C TYR A 208 17.57 20.78 -2.67
N LYS A 209 18.70 20.27 -3.20
CA LYS A 209 18.67 19.28 -4.27
C LYS A 209 17.81 18.09 -3.83
N SER A 210 16.86 17.74 -4.67
CA SER A 210 15.94 16.63 -4.46
C SER A 210 15.98 15.66 -5.63
N PHE A 211 15.62 14.41 -5.37
CA PHE A 211 15.59 13.35 -6.37
C PHE A 211 14.23 12.68 -6.43
N MET A 212 13.68 12.60 -7.63
CA MET A 212 12.36 12.04 -7.93
C MET A 212 12.57 10.81 -8.82
N LEU A 213 12.06 9.67 -8.34
CA LEU A 213 12.15 8.38 -9.01
C LEU A 213 10.78 7.74 -9.17
N TYR A 214 10.40 7.41 -10.39
CA TYR A 214 9.26 6.56 -10.68
C TYR A 214 9.72 5.15 -11.07
N VAL A 215 8.99 4.13 -10.62
CA VAL A 215 9.10 2.77 -11.14
C VAL A 215 8.03 2.59 -12.22
N HIS A 216 8.44 2.35 -13.46
CA HIS A 216 7.54 2.01 -14.57
C HIS A 216 7.51 0.49 -14.74
N HIS A 217 6.33 -0.09 -14.51
CA HIS A 217 6.07 -1.52 -14.65
C HIS A 217 5.97 -1.89 -16.13
N THR A 218 7.11 -2.21 -16.74
CA THR A 218 7.26 -2.54 -18.17
C THR A 218 7.48 -4.03 -18.42
N ASP A 219 7.58 -4.86 -17.37
CA ASP A 219 8.03 -6.24 -17.47
C ASP A 219 6.87 -7.26 -17.36
N SER A 220 6.27 -7.58 -18.52
CA SER A 220 5.19 -8.58 -18.60
C SER A 220 5.62 -10.04 -18.37
N ILE A 221 6.93 -10.33 -18.26
CA ILE A 221 7.46 -11.69 -18.13
C ILE A 221 7.74 -12.01 -16.66
N ARG A 222 8.51 -11.15 -16.00
CA ARG A 222 8.93 -11.35 -14.59
C ARG A 222 7.90 -10.80 -13.62
N GLU A 223 7.26 -9.68 -13.96
CA GLU A 223 6.25 -8.98 -13.15
C GLU A 223 4.92 -8.92 -13.92
N TRP A 224 4.41 -7.71 -14.15
CA TRP A 224 3.31 -7.31 -15.00
C TRP A 224 3.75 -6.07 -15.81
N ALA A 225 3.03 -5.76 -16.90
CA ALA A 225 3.24 -4.53 -17.65
C ALA A 225 1.97 -3.68 -17.64
N TYR A 226 2.04 -2.49 -17.05
CA TYR A 226 0.87 -1.61 -16.89
C TYR A 226 1.26 -0.16 -16.60
N ASP A 227 0.46 0.78 -17.12
CA ASP A 227 0.63 2.21 -16.88
C ASP A 227 -0.69 3.00 -17.00
N ARG A 228 -0.96 3.64 -18.15
CA ARG A 228 -2.02 4.63 -18.36
C ARG A 228 -3.42 4.04 -18.32
N ASN A 229 -3.57 2.84 -18.85
CA ASN A 229 -4.86 2.16 -18.96
C ASN A 229 -5.19 1.31 -17.72
N SER A 230 -4.29 1.24 -16.74
CA SER A 230 -4.54 0.43 -15.55
C SER A 230 -5.60 1.05 -14.65
N HIS A 231 -6.41 0.20 -14.02
CA HIS A 231 -7.29 0.60 -12.91
C HIS A 231 -6.55 0.62 -11.57
N ILE A 232 -5.48 -0.17 -11.45
CA ILE A 232 -4.64 -0.30 -10.25
C ILE A 232 -3.24 0.22 -10.56
N GLY A 233 -2.72 1.12 -9.73
CA GLY A 233 -1.40 1.71 -9.96
C GLY A 233 -1.29 2.48 -11.28
N ARG A 234 -2.37 3.15 -11.73
CA ARG A 234 -2.35 3.94 -12.97
C ARG A 234 -1.19 4.94 -12.98
N PHE A 235 -0.40 4.95 -14.05
CA PHE A 235 0.73 5.85 -14.23
C PHE A 235 0.59 6.58 -15.57
N ASP A 236 -0.02 7.77 -15.53
CA ASP A 236 -0.41 8.55 -16.71
C ASP A 236 0.09 9.99 -16.57
N LYS A 237 -0.54 10.77 -15.69
CA LYS A 237 -0.15 12.16 -15.44
C LYS A 237 1.21 12.26 -14.75
N GLY A 238 1.52 11.30 -13.87
CA GLY A 238 2.82 11.19 -13.23
C GLY A 238 3.93 10.97 -14.24
N LEU A 239 3.68 10.15 -15.27
CA LEU A 239 4.64 9.85 -16.32
C LEU A 239 4.87 11.08 -17.22
N ASP A 240 3.81 11.79 -17.60
CA ASP A 240 3.92 13.04 -18.35
C ASP A 240 4.71 14.10 -17.58
N GLN A 241 4.45 14.23 -16.28
CA GLN A 241 5.17 15.18 -15.43
C GLN A 241 6.64 14.80 -15.27
N ALA A 242 6.95 13.51 -15.09
CA ALA A 242 8.31 13.02 -14.97
C ALA A 242 9.13 13.32 -16.24
N ASN A 243 8.56 13.07 -17.41
CA ASN A 243 9.19 13.38 -18.70
C ASN A 243 9.42 14.88 -18.88
N LYS A 244 8.44 15.71 -18.52
CA LYS A 244 8.52 17.17 -18.63
C LYS A 244 9.59 17.77 -17.71
N ASP A 245 9.67 17.30 -16.47
CA ASP A 245 10.54 17.89 -15.43
C ASP A 245 11.88 17.14 -15.29
N GLY A 246 12.14 16.14 -16.13
CA GLY A 246 13.37 15.35 -16.11
C GLY A 246 13.53 14.48 -14.86
N TRP A 247 12.43 14.01 -14.27
CA TRP A 247 12.50 13.05 -13.15
C TRP A 247 12.91 11.67 -13.66
N THR A 248 13.56 10.89 -12.80
CA THR A 248 14.05 9.57 -13.19
C THR A 248 12.87 8.59 -13.28
N VAL A 249 12.79 7.85 -14.38
CA VAL A 249 11.80 6.78 -14.59
C VAL A 249 12.58 5.50 -14.86
N ILE A 250 12.45 4.52 -13.96
CA ILE A 250 13.01 3.18 -14.11
C ILE A 250 12.13 2.40 -15.09
N ASP A 251 12.75 1.82 -16.11
CA ASP A 251 12.13 0.79 -16.97
C ASP A 251 12.44 -0.58 -16.33
N MET A 252 11.47 -1.17 -15.61
CA MET A 252 11.68 -2.41 -14.86
C MET A 252 12.30 -3.53 -15.70
N ALA A 253 11.82 -3.70 -16.94
CA ALA A 253 12.29 -4.74 -17.84
C ALA A 253 13.76 -4.59 -18.22
N LYS A 254 14.24 -3.35 -18.39
CA LYS A 254 15.60 -3.05 -18.86
C LYS A 254 16.60 -2.79 -17.74
N ASP A 255 16.16 -2.13 -16.68
CA ASP A 255 17.04 -1.57 -15.66
C ASP A 255 17.27 -2.54 -14.50
N TRP A 256 16.33 -3.48 -14.27
CA TRP A 256 16.43 -4.45 -13.18
C TRP A 256 16.90 -5.80 -13.68
N LYS A 257 17.98 -6.31 -13.07
CA LYS A 257 18.53 -7.66 -13.36
C LYS A 257 17.64 -8.76 -12.80
N VAL A 258 17.12 -8.56 -11.60
CA VAL A 258 16.16 -9.41 -10.90
C VAL A 258 15.01 -8.54 -10.40
N VAL A 259 13.79 -9.07 -10.39
CA VAL A 259 12.62 -8.36 -9.84
C VAL A 259 12.46 -8.74 -8.39
N PHE A 260 12.38 -10.03 -8.09
CA PHE A 260 12.10 -10.54 -6.75
C PHE A 260 13.33 -11.20 -6.11
N PRO A 261 13.48 -11.15 -4.76
CA PRO A 261 14.62 -11.76 -4.07
C PRO A 261 14.80 -13.26 -4.31
N TYR A 262 13.71 -14.00 -4.56
CA TYR A 262 13.76 -15.44 -4.80
C TYR A 262 14.25 -15.83 -6.20
N GLU A 263 14.51 -14.86 -7.07
CA GLU A 263 15.12 -15.07 -8.39
C GLU A 263 16.66 -15.09 -8.32
N MET A 264 17.25 -14.73 -7.17
CA MET A 264 18.69 -14.72 -6.93
C MET A 264 19.27 -16.09 -6.57
#